data_AF-A0A6S6SUR1-F1
#
_entry.id   AF-A0A6S6SUR1-F1
#
_cell.length_a   1.000
_cell.length_b   1.000
_cell.length_c   1.000
_cell.angle_alpha   90.00
_cell.angle_beta   90.00
_cell.angle_gamma   90.00
#
_symmetry.space_group_name_H-M   'P 1'
#
loop_
_entity.id
_entity.type
_entity.pdbx_description
1 polymer ?
#
loop_
_entity_poly.entity_id
_entity_poly.type
_entity_poly.pdbx_seq_one_letter_code
_entity_poly.pdbx_strand_id
1 'polypeptide(L)'
;MRLFNLIFLLLSVLNTSIGQVEIKSYTKYISSPSNSAISEDGNYYYVAHGKGLGIYKINPQTKLLENIQEIKIERGATNLILTPDNQYVIRTGYSEAILVVYKRNASDGKLSLYKKYTQTKDGKALMNKVSDFAISPSGRYLFLESGRTLMTLRFEDGGISYVEEHVLKGSYHGTVTFSPDNKHVFIENYHFDGNSHNTILTLDETTGKLQVKGSLSEDYLIPGTTFYIYGEKRQYNVSPILEYMAFSPDGKDVYMEGSEWYPNGSRGAFMHYRWINGKLTLQKAYYKLPPTFQIETMKNIYLDGSGGYLYILTGGEASGVHVFKRNEDTGALTFVKSFFKKNNLPRIVTPYRASFSPDNQHVYISSFFGGNIITLENKGGKPSPKKSKPNNNYNQEPKPVVHHNSGNNSSNNSNNSNASQTDCQHTQISTTEITRIEERLMELDTEQARYDYALKAVQNRCLATLQVLKLARLFEVEYMRLEFVKFAYYYTSDLDNFYLLDTLFTNDRLKQAFKKSME
;
A
#
# COMPACT_ATOMS: atom_id res chain seq x y z
N MET A 1 -15.72 66.30 -11.65
CA MET A 1 -14.46 66.08 -10.92
C MET A 1 -14.82 65.32 -9.65
N ARG A 2 -14.37 64.05 -9.52
CA ARG A 2 -14.05 63.26 -8.31
C ARG A 2 -14.81 63.63 -6.99
N LEU A 3 -15.48 62.75 -6.25
CA LEU A 3 -15.09 61.40 -5.81
C LEU A 3 -16.34 60.75 -5.14
N PHE A 4 -16.77 59.57 -5.58
CA PHE A 4 -17.74 58.72 -4.88
C PHE A 4 -16.96 57.90 -3.84
N ASN A 5 -17.19 58.14 -2.55
CA ASN A 5 -16.73 57.22 -1.49
C ASN A 5 -17.73 56.06 -1.38
N LEU A 6 -17.55 55.03 -2.21
CA LEU A 6 -18.13 53.72 -1.95
C LEU A 6 -17.11 52.94 -1.12
N ILE A 7 -17.41 52.77 0.17
CA ILE A 7 -16.73 51.81 1.03
C ILE A 7 -17.14 50.42 0.52
N PHE A 8 -16.36 49.87 -0.42
CA PHE A 8 -16.45 48.47 -0.79
C PHE A 8 -15.82 47.65 0.34
N LEU A 9 -16.68 46.91 1.02
CA LEU A 9 -16.35 45.88 1.99
C LEU A 9 -15.57 44.76 1.27
N LEU A 10 -14.26 44.93 1.11
CA LEU A 10 -13.34 43.86 0.71
C LEU A 10 -13.11 42.98 1.94
N LEU A 11 -14.11 42.15 2.26
CA LEU A 11 -13.88 40.91 3.01
C LEU A 11 -13.03 40.02 2.13
N SER A 12 -11.72 40.24 2.19
CA SER A 12 -10.76 39.21 1.85
C SER A 12 -11.11 37.99 2.70
N VAL A 13 -11.51 36.91 2.02
CA VAL A 13 -11.54 35.58 2.62
C VAL A 13 -10.10 35.27 2.95
N LEU A 14 -9.68 35.68 4.15
CA LEU A 14 -8.47 35.22 4.79
C LEU A 14 -8.57 33.71 4.84
N ASN A 15 -7.77 33.10 3.97
CA ASN A 15 -7.56 31.69 3.80
C ASN A 15 -7.37 31.04 5.19
N THR A 16 -8.41 30.39 5.72
CA THR A 16 -8.38 29.66 7.00
C THR A 16 -7.62 28.33 6.88
N SER A 17 -6.59 28.26 6.03
CA SER A 17 -5.82 27.05 5.72
C SER A 17 -4.78 26.69 6.80
N ILE A 18 -4.52 27.59 7.76
CA ILE A 18 -3.69 27.28 8.91
C ILE A 18 -4.52 26.44 9.90
N GLY A 19 -4.28 25.13 9.93
CA GLY A 19 -4.88 24.20 10.90
C GLY A 19 -6.00 23.31 10.35
N GLN A 20 -6.24 23.31 9.03
CA GLN A 20 -7.25 22.44 8.44
C GLN A 20 -6.83 20.97 8.44
N VAL A 21 -5.54 20.70 8.15
CA VAL A 21 -4.98 19.34 8.11
C VAL A 21 -3.76 19.25 9.04
N GLU A 22 -3.77 18.28 9.95
CA GLU A 22 -2.71 18.07 10.95
C GLU A 22 -2.45 16.59 11.25
N ILE A 23 -1.24 16.28 11.70
CA ILE A 23 -0.91 14.95 12.24
C ILE A 23 -1.35 14.91 13.69
N LYS A 24 -2.23 13.98 14.05
CA LYS A 24 -2.70 13.78 15.42
C LYS A 24 -1.82 12.83 16.21
N SER A 25 -1.33 11.77 15.56
CA SER A 25 -0.54 10.76 16.23
C SER A 25 0.24 9.88 15.26
N TYR A 26 1.15 9.11 15.85
CA TYR A 26 1.77 7.93 15.24
C TYR A 26 1.53 6.76 16.18
N THR A 27 1.28 5.57 15.64
CA THR A 27 1.31 4.36 16.46
C THR A 27 2.72 4.07 16.97
N LYS A 28 2.82 3.15 17.92
CA LYS A 28 4.07 2.42 18.20
C LYS A 28 4.52 1.64 16.95
N TYR A 29 5.74 1.11 16.99
CA TYR A 29 6.32 0.37 15.88
C TYR A 29 5.42 -0.81 15.44
N ILE A 30 5.09 -0.83 14.16
CA ILE A 30 4.42 -1.92 13.45
C ILE A 30 5.34 -2.29 12.30
N SER A 31 5.70 -3.57 12.19
CA SER A 31 6.67 -4.00 11.18
C SER A 31 6.07 -3.89 9.78
N SER A 32 6.57 -2.98 8.95
CA SER A 32 6.23 -2.90 7.51
C SER A 32 4.72 -2.97 7.19
N PRO A 33 3.88 -2.04 7.69
CA PRO A 33 2.45 -2.05 7.42
C PRO A 33 2.20 -1.80 5.92
N SER A 34 1.62 -2.80 5.24
CA SER A 34 1.59 -2.93 3.78
C SER A 34 0.22 -2.68 3.19
N ASN A 35 -0.85 -3.10 3.88
CA ASN A 35 -2.22 -2.92 3.43
C ASN A 35 -3.17 -2.66 4.60
N SER A 36 -4.29 -1.98 4.37
CA SER A 36 -5.21 -1.59 5.42
C SER A 36 -6.62 -1.38 4.91
N ALA A 37 -7.61 -1.56 5.79
CA ALA A 37 -9.01 -1.27 5.54
C ALA A 37 -9.70 -0.78 6.82
N ILE A 38 -10.76 0.01 6.66
CA ILE A 38 -11.63 0.46 7.76
C ILE A 38 -13.01 -0.15 7.58
N SER A 39 -13.63 -0.57 8.69
CA SER A 39 -15.00 -1.03 8.67
C SER A 39 -15.97 0.06 8.24
N GLU A 40 -17.04 -0.32 7.54
CA GLU A 40 -18.00 0.67 7.01
C GLU A 40 -18.68 1.51 8.11
N ASP A 41 -18.78 0.96 9.33
CA ASP A 41 -19.23 1.65 10.53
C ASP A 41 -18.20 2.64 11.13
N GLY A 42 -16.96 2.65 10.63
CA GLY A 42 -15.87 3.52 11.08
C GLY A 42 -15.29 3.18 12.44
N ASN A 43 -15.64 2.03 13.03
CA ASN A 43 -15.24 1.68 14.40
C ASN A 43 -13.95 0.87 14.47
N TYR A 44 -13.51 0.24 13.38
CA TYR A 44 -12.37 -0.68 13.38
C TYR A 44 -11.47 -0.48 12.17
N TYR A 45 -10.17 -0.65 12.42
CA TYR A 45 -9.11 -0.56 11.42
C TYR A 45 -8.33 -1.88 11.39
N TYR A 46 -8.17 -2.43 10.19
CA TYR A 46 -7.47 -3.67 9.91
C TYR A 46 -6.20 -3.34 9.14
N VAL A 47 -5.07 -3.93 9.52
CA VAL A 47 -3.79 -3.72 8.83
C VAL A 47 -3.03 -5.02 8.65
N ALA A 48 -2.56 -5.24 7.42
CA ALA A 48 -1.57 -6.25 7.07
C ALA A 48 -0.17 -5.66 7.29
N HIS A 49 0.71 -6.46 7.87
CA HIS A 49 2.06 -6.03 8.19
C HIS A 49 3.03 -7.23 8.22
N GLY A 50 4.33 -6.97 8.29
CA GLY A 50 5.40 -7.96 8.17
C GLY A 50 5.43 -9.07 9.22
N LYS A 51 4.57 -9.00 10.25
CA LYS A 51 4.43 -10.04 11.29
C LYS A 51 3.03 -10.67 11.34
N GLY A 52 2.08 -10.20 10.51
CA GLY A 52 0.72 -10.71 10.49
C GLY A 52 -0.36 -9.67 10.21
N LEU A 53 -1.46 -9.77 10.94
CA LEU A 53 -2.58 -8.81 10.91
C LEU A 53 -2.75 -8.15 12.27
N GLY A 54 -2.87 -6.83 12.27
CA GLY A 54 -3.25 -6.03 13.43
C GLY A 54 -4.70 -5.56 13.29
N ILE A 55 -5.48 -5.73 14.35
CA ILE A 55 -6.87 -5.27 14.42
C ILE A 55 -6.94 -4.21 15.50
N TYR A 56 -7.45 -3.04 15.13
CA TYR A 56 -7.51 -1.88 15.99
C TYR A 56 -8.95 -1.40 16.14
N LYS A 57 -9.35 -1.05 17.36
CA LYS A 57 -10.53 -0.24 17.61
C LYS A 57 -10.16 1.22 17.43
N ILE A 58 -11.03 1.97 16.74
CA ILE A 58 -10.91 3.42 16.61
C ILE A 58 -11.61 4.04 17.80
N ASN A 59 -10.87 4.79 18.63
CA ASN A 59 -11.46 5.48 19.76
C ASN A 59 -12.49 6.52 19.25
N PRO A 60 -13.76 6.49 19.70
CA PRO A 60 -14.79 7.33 19.10
C PRO A 60 -14.57 8.83 19.34
N GLN A 61 -13.87 9.21 20.41
CA GLN A 61 -13.57 10.61 20.75
C GLN A 61 -12.25 11.10 20.13
N THR A 62 -11.15 10.37 20.35
CA THR A 62 -9.81 10.81 19.93
C THR A 62 -9.44 10.35 18.52
N LYS A 63 -10.20 9.41 17.95
CA LYS A 63 -9.94 8.74 16.67
C LYS A 63 -8.61 8.01 16.58
N LEU A 64 -7.94 7.80 17.71
CA LEU A 64 -6.70 7.06 17.79
C LEU A 64 -6.94 5.55 17.75
N LEU A 65 -5.95 4.81 17.26
CA LEU A 65 -5.99 3.36 17.11
C LEU A 65 -5.57 2.65 18.40
N GLU A 66 -6.42 1.77 18.90
CA GLU A 66 -6.16 0.88 20.03
C GLU A 66 -6.09 -0.56 19.53
N ASN A 67 -4.95 -1.25 19.65
CA ASN A 67 -4.82 -2.65 19.21
C ASN A 67 -5.69 -3.54 20.12
N ILE A 68 -6.60 -4.31 19.51
CA ILE A 68 -7.52 -5.20 20.22
C ILE A 68 -7.29 -6.68 19.90
N GLN A 69 -6.52 -6.98 18.86
CA GLN A 69 -6.14 -8.33 18.47
C GLN A 69 -4.94 -8.27 17.53
N GLU A 70 -4.04 -9.25 17.69
CA GLU A 70 -2.91 -9.49 16.81
C GLU A 70 -2.97 -10.94 16.30
N ILE A 71 -2.94 -11.13 14.99
CA ILE A 71 -2.89 -12.46 14.35
C ILE A 71 -1.50 -12.62 13.74
N LYS A 72 -0.65 -13.41 14.39
CA LYS A 72 0.71 -13.69 13.91
C LYS A 72 0.68 -14.58 12.66
N ILE A 73 1.46 -14.20 11.65
CA ILE A 73 1.65 -14.97 10.42
C ILE A 73 3.16 -15.03 10.16
N GLU A 74 3.71 -16.24 10.07
CA GLU A 74 5.16 -16.51 10.06
C GLU A 74 5.92 -15.76 8.97
N ARG A 75 5.27 -15.50 7.82
CA ARG A 75 5.82 -14.75 6.69
C ARG A 75 5.12 -13.40 6.44
N GLY A 76 4.43 -12.88 7.45
CA GLY A 76 3.65 -11.65 7.37
C GLY A 76 2.39 -11.75 6.50
N ALA A 77 1.64 -10.65 6.44
CA ALA A 77 0.56 -10.46 5.47
C ALA A 77 0.92 -9.31 4.52
N THR A 78 0.67 -9.51 3.23
CA THR A 78 1.02 -8.53 2.20
C THR A 78 -0.18 -7.70 1.77
N ASN A 79 -1.33 -8.33 1.55
CA ASN A 79 -2.56 -7.68 1.12
C ASN A 79 -3.76 -8.14 1.94
N LEU A 80 -4.71 -7.24 2.13
CA LEU A 80 -6.02 -7.52 2.72
C LEU A 80 -7.10 -6.70 2.05
N ILE A 81 -8.34 -7.19 2.11
CA ILE A 81 -9.53 -6.42 1.77
C ILE A 81 -10.65 -6.77 2.76
N LEU A 82 -11.47 -5.76 3.07
CA LEU A 82 -12.73 -5.96 3.78
C LEU A 82 -13.85 -6.05 2.75
N THR A 83 -14.69 -7.09 2.84
CA THR A 83 -15.78 -7.28 1.88
C THR A 83 -16.80 -6.15 1.95
N PRO A 84 -17.48 -5.79 0.84
CA PRO A 84 -18.46 -4.70 0.81
C PRO A 84 -19.62 -4.86 1.79
N ASP A 85 -19.97 -6.09 2.18
CA ASP A 85 -20.97 -6.40 3.20
C ASP A 85 -20.45 -6.28 4.64
N ASN A 86 -19.17 -5.91 4.82
CA ASN A 86 -18.49 -5.69 6.09
C ASN A 86 -18.40 -6.95 6.99
N GLN A 87 -18.56 -8.14 6.42
CA GLN A 87 -18.60 -9.42 7.16
C GLN A 87 -17.27 -10.19 7.16
N TYR A 88 -16.44 -10.01 6.13
CA TYR A 88 -15.23 -10.81 5.95
C TYR A 88 -14.00 -9.95 5.68
N VAL A 89 -12.88 -10.31 6.30
CA VAL A 89 -11.56 -9.81 5.89
C VAL A 89 -10.86 -10.93 5.14
N ILE A 90 -10.49 -10.67 3.89
CA ILE A 90 -9.78 -11.61 3.04
C ILE A 90 -8.32 -11.15 2.98
N ARG A 91 -7.37 -12.08 3.06
CA ARG A 91 -5.96 -11.82 2.79
C ARG A 91 -5.39 -12.81 1.81
N THR A 92 -4.24 -12.46 1.24
CA THR A 92 -3.40 -13.38 0.47
C THR A 92 -2.16 -13.77 1.27
N GLY A 93 -1.51 -14.85 0.86
CA GLY A 93 -0.21 -15.27 1.38
C GLY A 93 0.69 -15.70 0.23
N TYR A 94 1.53 -14.79 -0.26
CA TYR A 94 2.39 -15.02 -1.42
C TYR A 94 3.28 -16.26 -1.26
N SER A 95 4.04 -16.35 -0.18
CA SER A 95 4.92 -17.50 0.09
C SER A 95 4.16 -18.78 0.46
N GLU A 96 2.97 -18.65 1.01
CA GLU A 96 2.12 -19.78 1.41
C GLU A 96 1.30 -20.31 0.22
N ALA A 97 1.21 -19.55 -0.88
CA ALA A 97 0.30 -19.81 -2.00
C ALA A 97 -1.15 -20.04 -1.53
N ILE A 98 -1.69 -19.09 -0.76
CA ILE A 98 -3.04 -19.19 -0.20
C ILE A 98 -3.85 -17.91 -0.31
N LEU A 99 -5.16 -18.09 -0.15
CA LEU A 99 -6.11 -17.06 0.22
C LEU A 99 -6.78 -17.46 1.54
N VAL A 100 -6.89 -16.52 2.48
CA VAL A 100 -7.49 -16.76 3.79
C VAL A 100 -8.66 -15.81 4.01
N VAL A 101 -9.79 -16.36 4.43
CA VAL A 101 -10.99 -15.62 4.80
C VAL A 101 -11.14 -15.66 6.32
N TYR A 102 -11.18 -14.49 6.92
CA TYR A 102 -11.52 -14.28 8.32
C TYR A 102 -12.94 -13.76 8.42
N LYS A 103 -13.72 -14.27 9.38
CA LYS A 103 -15.02 -13.72 9.73
C LYS A 103 -14.82 -12.57 10.72
N ARG A 104 -15.41 -11.42 10.42
CA ARG A 104 -15.42 -10.25 11.29
C ARG A 104 -16.60 -10.34 12.24
N ASN A 105 -16.35 -10.18 13.53
CA ASN A 105 -17.42 -9.90 14.48
C ASN A 105 -17.73 -8.39 14.46
N ALA A 106 -18.95 -8.03 14.09
CA ALA A 106 -19.34 -6.62 13.95
C ALA A 106 -19.39 -5.87 15.29
N SER A 107 -19.60 -6.56 16.43
CA SER A 107 -19.76 -5.90 17.74
C SER A 107 -18.43 -5.53 18.39
N ASP A 108 -17.37 -6.28 18.12
CA ASP A 108 -16.05 -6.08 18.74
C ASP A 108 -14.91 -5.93 17.72
N GLY A 109 -15.20 -6.07 16.43
CA GLY A 109 -14.27 -5.92 15.32
C GLY A 109 -13.27 -7.06 15.16
N LYS A 110 -13.24 -8.04 16.07
CA LYS A 110 -12.25 -9.12 16.04
C LYS A 110 -12.44 -10.03 14.83
N LEU A 111 -11.34 -10.63 14.40
CA LEU A 111 -11.28 -11.57 13.30
C LEU A 111 -11.09 -12.99 13.83
N SER A 112 -11.91 -13.92 13.34
CA SER A 112 -11.71 -15.36 13.53
C SER A 112 -11.42 -16.01 12.20
N LEU A 113 -10.48 -16.97 12.18
CA LEU A 113 -10.20 -17.74 10.98
C LEU A 113 -11.48 -18.48 10.57
N TYR A 114 -11.92 -18.26 9.33
CA TYR A 114 -13.13 -18.89 8.81
C TYR A 114 -12.80 -19.96 7.78
N LYS A 115 -12.06 -19.62 6.72
CA LYS A 115 -11.65 -20.55 5.66
C LYS A 115 -10.23 -20.26 5.16
N LYS A 116 -9.51 -21.31 4.77
CA LYS A 116 -8.18 -21.26 4.15
C LYS A 116 -8.22 -22.01 2.81
N TYR A 117 -7.73 -21.38 1.75
CA TYR A 117 -7.77 -21.91 0.40
C TYR A 117 -6.35 -21.99 -0.19
N THR A 118 -5.90 -23.20 -0.48
CA THR A 118 -4.77 -23.49 -1.40
C THR A 118 -5.26 -23.83 -2.81
N GLN A 119 -6.56 -24.08 -2.95
CA GLN A 119 -7.28 -24.40 -4.17
C GLN A 119 -8.71 -23.89 -4.04
N THR A 120 -9.40 -23.62 -5.15
CA THR A 120 -10.84 -23.30 -5.14
C THR A 120 -11.66 -24.48 -4.61
N LYS A 121 -12.82 -24.21 -4.01
CA LYS A 121 -13.68 -25.23 -3.40
C LYS A 121 -14.10 -26.34 -4.37
N ASP A 122 -14.27 -25.99 -5.64
CA ASP A 122 -14.62 -26.91 -6.73
C ASP A 122 -13.41 -27.65 -7.33
N GLY A 123 -12.20 -27.43 -6.81
CA GLY A 123 -10.97 -28.09 -7.25
C GLY A 123 -10.45 -27.63 -8.62
N LYS A 124 -11.08 -26.62 -9.26
CA LYS A 124 -10.75 -26.24 -10.64
C LYS A 124 -9.52 -25.35 -10.78
N ALA A 125 -9.11 -24.63 -9.73
CA ALA A 125 -7.94 -23.76 -9.78
C ALA A 125 -7.12 -23.78 -8.49
N LEU A 126 -5.80 -23.86 -8.63
CA LEU A 126 -4.83 -23.81 -7.54
C LEU A 126 -4.39 -22.36 -7.27
N MET A 127 -4.15 -22.06 -5.99
CA MET A 127 -3.50 -20.82 -5.60
C MET A 127 -1.99 -20.98 -5.81
N ASN A 128 -1.35 -20.00 -6.44
CA ASN A 128 0.07 -20.01 -6.72
C ASN A 128 0.63 -18.61 -6.52
N LYS A 129 1.52 -18.40 -5.54
CA LYS A 129 2.23 -17.13 -5.33
C LYS A 129 1.34 -15.90 -5.47
N VAL A 130 0.25 -15.89 -4.73
CA VAL A 130 -0.79 -14.87 -4.86
C VAL A 130 -0.24 -13.50 -4.42
N SER A 131 -0.08 -12.58 -5.36
CA SER A 131 0.55 -11.27 -5.16
C SER A 131 -0.46 -10.17 -4.87
N ASP A 132 -1.51 -10.05 -5.68
CA ASP A 132 -2.52 -9.01 -5.53
C ASP A 132 -3.95 -9.53 -5.81
N PHE A 133 -4.95 -8.79 -5.32
CA PHE A 133 -6.34 -9.11 -5.58
C PHE A 133 -7.29 -7.94 -5.34
N ALA A 134 -8.43 -7.96 -6.04
CA ALA A 134 -9.53 -7.03 -5.85
C ALA A 134 -10.87 -7.78 -5.68
N ILE A 135 -11.87 -7.09 -5.13
CA ILE A 135 -13.25 -7.56 -5.08
C ILE A 135 -14.14 -6.64 -5.90
N SER A 136 -15.07 -7.21 -6.66
CA SER A 136 -16.12 -6.45 -7.35
C SER A 136 -16.92 -5.63 -6.33
N PRO A 137 -17.44 -4.44 -6.70
CA PRO A 137 -18.26 -3.63 -5.80
C PRO A 137 -19.49 -4.34 -5.24
N SER A 138 -20.05 -5.30 -5.99
CA SER A 138 -21.16 -6.15 -5.53
C SER A 138 -20.76 -7.17 -4.46
N GLY A 139 -19.46 -7.36 -4.22
CA GLY A 139 -18.90 -8.38 -3.34
C GLY A 139 -18.92 -9.81 -3.92
N ARG A 140 -19.45 -10.01 -5.13
CA ARG A 140 -19.70 -11.36 -5.67
C ARG A 140 -18.49 -12.01 -6.35
N TYR A 141 -17.52 -11.23 -6.80
CA TYR A 141 -16.36 -11.76 -7.53
C TYR A 141 -15.05 -11.23 -6.97
N LEU A 142 -14.06 -12.11 -6.87
CA LEU A 142 -12.67 -11.79 -6.60
C LEU A 142 -11.87 -11.90 -7.90
N PHE A 143 -10.96 -10.95 -8.11
CA PHE A 143 -10.01 -10.93 -9.20
C PHE A 143 -8.64 -11.10 -8.58
N LEU A 144 -8.00 -12.24 -8.84
CA LEU A 144 -6.84 -12.72 -8.11
C LEU A 144 -5.66 -12.88 -9.06
N GLU A 145 -4.53 -12.24 -8.76
CA GLU A 145 -3.27 -12.55 -9.44
C GLU A 145 -2.64 -13.78 -8.80
N SER A 146 -2.51 -14.86 -9.56
CA SER A 146 -1.98 -16.16 -9.11
C SER A 146 -1.04 -16.71 -10.17
N GLY A 147 0.23 -16.89 -9.85
CA GLY A 147 1.17 -17.55 -10.76
C GLY A 147 1.41 -16.80 -12.08
N ARG A 148 1.26 -15.47 -12.08
CA ARG A 148 1.27 -14.58 -13.26
C ARG A 148 0.05 -14.71 -14.18
N THR A 149 -1.04 -15.32 -13.70
CA THR A 149 -2.34 -15.27 -14.37
C THR A 149 -3.32 -14.46 -13.52
N LEU A 150 -4.27 -13.82 -14.19
CA LEU A 150 -5.43 -13.24 -13.51
C LEU A 150 -6.53 -14.30 -13.49
N MET A 151 -7.09 -14.57 -12.32
CA MET A 151 -8.24 -15.46 -12.17
C MET A 151 -9.45 -14.68 -11.68
N THR A 152 -10.62 -14.98 -12.23
CA THR A 152 -11.89 -14.60 -11.63
C THR A 152 -12.44 -15.74 -10.80
N LEU A 153 -12.79 -15.42 -9.55
CA LEU A 153 -13.36 -16.35 -8.60
C LEU A 153 -14.71 -15.82 -8.10
N ARG A 154 -15.70 -16.70 -7.95
CA ARG A 154 -16.97 -16.37 -7.29
C ARG A 154 -16.76 -16.38 -5.79
N PHE A 155 -17.23 -15.33 -5.11
CA PHE A 155 -17.24 -15.21 -3.65
C PHE A 155 -18.68 -15.26 -3.13
N GLU A 156 -18.94 -16.20 -2.22
CA GLU A 156 -20.26 -16.37 -1.60
C GLU A 156 -20.12 -16.93 -0.19
N ASP A 157 -20.47 -16.13 0.83
CA ASP A 157 -20.40 -16.48 2.25
C ASP A 157 -19.03 -17.08 2.65
N GLY A 158 -17.96 -16.37 2.30
CA GLY A 158 -16.58 -16.81 2.47
C GLY A 158 -16.15 -17.99 1.59
N GLY A 159 -17.08 -18.60 0.84
CA GLY A 159 -16.85 -19.61 -0.17
C GLY A 159 -16.21 -19.02 -1.42
N ILE A 160 -15.22 -19.72 -1.99
CA ILE A 160 -14.52 -19.31 -3.20
C ILE A 160 -14.54 -20.44 -4.23
N SER A 161 -15.13 -20.18 -5.40
CA SER A 161 -15.24 -21.11 -6.51
C SER A 161 -14.65 -20.51 -7.78
N TYR A 162 -14.12 -21.34 -8.67
CA TYR A 162 -13.51 -20.88 -9.92
C TYR A 162 -14.58 -20.39 -10.90
N VAL A 163 -14.28 -19.31 -11.63
CA VAL A 163 -15.10 -18.85 -12.77
C VAL A 163 -14.29 -18.98 -14.06
N GLU A 164 -13.16 -18.30 -14.13
CA GLU A 164 -12.35 -18.19 -15.35
C GLU A 164 -10.90 -17.83 -15.03
N GLU A 165 -9.98 -18.33 -15.84
CA GLU A 165 -8.59 -17.90 -15.91
C GLU A 165 -8.42 -17.05 -17.16
N HIS A 166 -7.80 -15.89 -17.00
CA HIS A 166 -7.44 -15.00 -18.10
C HIS A 166 -6.02 -15.38 -18.54
N VAL A 167 -5.91 -16.09 -19.67
CA VAL A 167 -4.64 -16.58 -20.21
C VAL A 167 -3.88 -15.44 -20.89
N LEU A 168 -2.70 -15.10 -20.37
CA LEU A 168 -1.95 -13.91 -20.77
C LEU A 168 -0.55 -14.31 -21.24
N LYS A 169 -0.18 -13.90 -22.46
CA LYS A 169 1.17 -14.07 -23.02
C LYS A 169 1.99 -12.81 -22.79
N GLY A 170 2.36 -12.54 -21.52
CA GLY A 170 3.39 -11.53 -21.21
C GLY A 170 3.02 -10.51 -20.13
N SER A 171 3.66 -10.68 -18.97
CA SER A 171 3.95 -9.69 -17.90
C SER A 171 2.88 -9.38 -16.84
N TYR A 172 3.36 -9.39 -15.59
CA TYR A 172 2.78 -9.09 -14.27
C TYR A 172 1.60 -8.11 -14.29
N HIS A 173 0.40 -8.57 -13.91
CA HIS A 173 -0.81 -7.75 -14.06
C HIS A 173 -1.00 -6.89 -12.81
N GLY A 174 -1.01 -5.57 -13.01
CA GLY A 174 -1.14 -4.56 -11.95
C GLY A 174 -2.52 -4.51 -11.28
N THR A 175 -2.70 -3.51 -10.42
CA THR A 175 -3.89 -3.30 -9.59
C THR A 175 -5.21 -3.36 -10.40
N VAL A 176 -6.13 -4.26 -10.03
CA VAL A 176 -7.49 -4.28 -10.62
C VAL A 176 -8.32 -3.17 -9.98
N THR A 177 -8.72 -2.16 -10.77
CA THR A 177 -9.49 -1.01 -10.27
C THR A 177 -10.88 -0.96 -10.89
N PHE A 178 -11.91 -0.74 -10.07
CA PHE A 178 -13.30 -0.58 -10.52
C PHE A 178 -13.70 0.89 -10.63
N SER A 179 -14.45 1.24 -11.67
CA SER A 179 -15.17 2.52 -11.70
C SER A 179 -16.35 2.51 -10.72
N PRO A 180 -16.77 3.68 -10.20
CA PRO A 180 -17.94 3.82 -9.33
C PRO A 180 -19.28 3.41 -9.97
N ASP A 181 -19.35 3.30 -11.31
CA ASP A 181 -20.52 2.78 -12.01
C ASP A 181 -20.68 1.25 -11.89
N ASN A 182 -19.76 0.58 -11.19
CA ASN A 182 -19.71 -0.87 -10.95
C ASN A 182 -19.67 -1.72 -12.22
N LYS A 183 -19.39 -1.11 -13.37
CA LYS A 183 -19.43 -1.78 -14.67
C LYS A 183 -18.06 -1.88 -15.30
N HIS A 184 -17.24 -0.83 -15.20
CA HIS A 184 -15.94 -0.80 -15.87
C HIS A 184 -14.81 -1.19 -14.92
N VAL A 185 -13.79 -1.84 -15.50
CA VAL A 185 -12.63 -2.37 -14.80
C VAL A 185 -11.37 -1.92 -15.54
N PHE A 186 -10.38 -1.44 -14.81
CA PHE A 186 -9.12 -0.95 -15.33
C PHE A 186 -8.02 -1.89 -14.86
N ILE A 187 -7.24 -2.41 -15.82
CA ILE A 187 -6.17 -3.36 -15.54
C ILE A 187 -4.99 -3.02 -16.44
N GLU A 188 -3.82 -2.91 -15.82
CA GLU A 188 -2.55 -2.76 -16.55
C GLU A 188 -2.15 -4.09 -17.21
N ASN A 189 -1.64 -4.01 -18.44
CA ASN A 189 -1.11 -5.08 -19.26
C ASN A 189 -2.08 -6.25 -19.55
N TYR A 190 -3.40 -6.07 -19.40
CA TYR A 190 -4.40 -7.13 -19.64
C TYR A 190 -4.35 -7.74 -21.06
N HIS A 191 -3.95 -7.01 -22.10
CA HIS A 191 -3.67 -7.59 -23.41
C HIS A 191 -2.29 -7.17 -23.89
N PHE A 192 -1.32 -8.09 -23.84
CA PHE A 192 0.02 -7.86 -24.40
C PHE A 192 0.00 -8.09 -25.93
N ASP A 193 -0.46 -7.09 -26.68
CA ASP A 193 -0.22 -6.98 -28.13
C ASP A 193 1.02 -6.12 -28.45
N GLY A 194 1.80 -5.77 -27.42
CA GLY A 194 2.99 -4.93 -27.52
C GLY A 194 2.70 -3.42 -27.48
N ASN A 195 1.44 -2.99 -27.57
CA ASN A 195 1.05 -1.56 -27.64
C ASN A 195 -0.02 -1.14 -26.62
N SER A 196 -0.76 -2.07 -26.00
CA SER A 196 -1.88 -1.76 -25.10
C SER A 196 -1.57 -2.04 -23.62
N HIS A 197 -0.73 -1.22 -23.00
CA HIS A 197 -0.36 -1.35 -21.58
C HIS A 197 -1.49 -1.05 -20.60
N ASN A 198 -2.52 -0.31 -21.00
CA ASN A 198 -3.57 0.14 -20.10
C ASN A 198 -4.94 -0.28 -20.66
N THR A 199 -5.58 -1.30 -20.09
CA THR A 199 -6.81 -1.88 -20.67
C THR A 199 -8.05 -1.47 -19.88
N ILE A 200 -9.11 -1.11 -20.60
CA ILE A 200 -10.45 -0.85 -20.07
C ILE A 200 -11.34 -2.04 -20.42
N LEU A 201 -11.95 -2.62 -19.39
CA LEU A 201 -12.84 -3.77 -19.48
C LEU A 201 -14.22 -3.45 -18.90
N THR A 202 -15.17 -4.34 -19.12
CA THR A 202 -16.43 -4.40 -18.37
C THR A 202 -16.60 -5.72 -17.67
N LEU A 203 -17.14 -5.69 -16.45
CA LEU A 203 -17.57 -6.86 -15.71
C LEU A 203 -19.02 -7.21 -16.03
N ASP A 204 -19.26 -8.42 -16.53
CA ASP A 204 -20.59 -9.02 -16.50
C ASP A 204 -20.85 -9.57 -15.10
N GLU A 205 -21.60 -8.81 -14.32
CA GLU A 205 -21.98 -9.12 -12.94
C GLU A 205 -22.86 -10.39 -12.78
N THR A 206 -23.40 -10.95 -13.87
CA THR A 206 -24.15 -12.22 -13.82
C THR A 206 -23.24 -13.43 -13.94
N THR A 207 -22.21 -13.34 -14.78
CA THR A 207 -21.33 -14.46 -15.11
C THR A 207 -19.96 -14.36 -14.45
N GLY A 208 -19.55 -13.16 -14.05
CA GLY A 208 -18.22 -12.83 -13.55
C GLY A 208 -17.20 -12.55 -14.64
N LYS A 209 -17.59 -12.61 -15.92
CA LYS A 209 -16.63 -12.51 -17.02
C LYS A 209 -16.22 -11.06 -17.30
N LEU A 210 -14.94 -10.88 -17.61
CA LEU A 210 -14.41 -9.61 -18.09
C LEU A 210 -14.48 -9.56 -19.62
N GLN A 211 -14.83 -8.39 -20.15
CA GLN A 211 -14.85 -8.13 -21.58
C GLN A 211 -14.06 -6.87 -21.90
N VAL A 212 -13.12 -6.96 -22.83
CA VAL A 212 -12.34 -5.80 -23.28
C VAL A 212 -13.26 -4.79 -23.96
N LYS A 213 -13.14 -3.52 -23.58
CA LYS A 213 -13.83 -2.39 -24.23
C LYS A 213 -12.89 -1.44 -24.94
N GLY A 214 -11.64 -1.35 -24.52
CA GLY A 214 -10.64 -0.53 -25.18
C GLY A 214 -9.33 -0.45 -24.39
N SER A 215 -8.48 0.49 -24.78
CA SER A 215 -7.22 0.79 -24.08
C SER A 215 -7.06 2.30 -23.88
N LEU A 216 -6.17 2.66 -22.96
CA LEU A 216 -5.81 4.05 -22.64
C LEU A 216 -4.34 4.30 -23.02
N SER A 217 -4.11 4.97 -24.14
CA SER A 217 -2.76 5.30 -24.62
C SER A 217 -2.55 6.79 -24.90
N GLU A 218 -3.50 7.64 -24.50
CA GLU A 218 -3.42 9.09 -24.78
C GLU A 218 -2.39 9.77 -23.87
N ASP A 219 -1.20 10.01 -24.43
CA ASP A 219 -0.15 10.83 -23.85
C ASP A 219 -0.52 12.32 -23.85
N TYR A 220 -0.14 13.04 -22.79
CA TYR A 220 -0.21 14.48 -22.76
C TYR A 220 1.11 15.10 -23.23
N LEU A 221 1.11 15.74 -24.40
CA LEU A 221 2.27 16.47 -24.90
C LEU A 221 2.45 17.79 -24.14
N ILE A 222 3.63 18.00 -23.54
CA ILE A 222 3.94 19.18 -22.73
C ILE A 222 4.22 20.37 -23.65
N PRO A 223 3.37 21.41 -23.69
CA PRO A 223 3.51 22.50 -24.65
C PRO A 223 4.84 23.24 -24.54
N GLY A 224 5.42 23.62 -25.68
CA GLY A 224 6.66 24.40 -25.74
C GLY A 224 7.94 23.62 -25.39
N THR A 225 7.88 22.29 -25.32
CA THR A 225 9.04 21.43 -25.07
C THR A 225 9.40 20.62 -26.30
N THR A 226 10.70 20.49 -26.62
CA THR A 226 11.16 19.67 -27.74
C THR A 226 12.54 19.12 -27.45
N PHE A 227 12.83 17.93 -27.98
CA PHE A 227 14.13 17.28 -27.91
C PHE A 227 14.34 16.41 -29.17
N TYR A 228 15.53 15.86 -29.36
CA TYR A 228 15.84 15.01 -30.51
C TYR A 228 16.26 13.61 -30.05
N ILE A 229 15.69 12.57 -30.66
CA ILE A 229 16.20 11.18 -30.57
C ILE A 229 16.52 10.73 -32.00
N TYR A 230 17.75 10.26 -32.23
CA TYR A 230 18.18 9.77 -33.56
C TYR A 230 17.91 10.75 -34.72
N GLY A 231 17.97 12.05 -34.46
CA GLY A 231 17.68 13.10 -35.44
C GLY A 231 16.19 13.46 -35.61
N GLU A 232 15.27 12.72 -34.98
CA GLU A 232 13.84 13.03 -34.99
C GLU A 232 13.47 13.99 -33.87
N LYS A 233 12.78 15.08 -34.22
CA LYS A 233 12.23 16.03 -33.24
C LYS A 233 11.03 15.40 -32.53
N ARG A 234 11.11 15.30 -31.21
CA ARG A 234 10.05 14.82 -30.32
C ARG A 234 9.69 15.86 -29.27
N GLN A 235 8.58 15.68 -28.59
CA GLN A 235 8.06 16.56 -27.55
C GLN A 235 7.96 15.80 -26.23
N TYR A 236 8.31 16.42 -25.10
CA TYR A 236 8.16 15.75 -23.81
C TYR A 236 6.67 15.50 -23.54
N ASN A 237 6.38 14.39 -22.87
CA ASN A 237 5.04 13.93 -22.63
C ASN A 237 4.88 13.45 -21.18
N VAL A 238 3.63 13.44 -20.73
CA VAL A 238 3.19 12.69 -19.55
C VAL A 238 2.37 11.52 -20.04
N SER A 239 2.81 10.30 -19.71
CA SER A 239 2.08 9.07 -20.04
C SER A 239 1.32 8.55 -18.83
N PRO A 240 0.08 8.07 -18.99
CA PRO A 240 -0.69 7.48 -17.89
C PRO A 240 -0.18 6.08 -17.50
N ILE A 241 -0.26 5.77 -16.20
CA ILE A 241 0.05 4.45 -15.63
C ILE A 241 -1.17 3.99 -14.81
N LEU A 242 -1.69 2.78 -15.06
CA LEU A 242 -2.87 2.23 -14.38
C LEU A 242 -2.57 1.59 -13.00
N GLU A 243 -1.38 1.80 -12.43
CA GLU A 243 -1.01 1.21 -11.14
C GLU A 243 -1.80 1.83 -9.97
N TYR A 244 -1.90 3.18 -9.94
CA TYR A 244 -2.64 3.92 -8.93
C TYR A 244 -3.63 4.90 -9.55
N MET A 245 -4.90 4.71 -9.22
CA MET A 245 -6.02 5.50 -9.71
C MET A 245 -6.99 5.81 -8.59
N ALA A 246 -7.57 7.01 -8.62
CA ALA A 246 -8.60 7.43 -7.67
C ALA A 246 -9.78 8.08 -8.40
N PHE A 247 -10.95 7.45 -8.31
CA PHE A 247 -12.20 8.02 -8.81
C PHE A 247 -12.84 8.94 -7.77
N SER A 248 -13.50 10.00 -8.25
CA SER A 248 -14.47 10.73 -7.45
C SER A 248 -15.69 9.86 -7.12
N PRO A 249 -16.31 10.01 -5.93
CA PRO A 249 -17.47 9.21 -5.56
C PRO A 249 -18.67 9.36 -6.49
N ASP A 250 -18.80 10.52 -7.16
CA ASP A 250 -19.81 10.75 -8.20
C ASP A 250 -19.44 10.12 -9.55
N GLY A 251 -18.28 9.48 -9.65
CA GLY A 251 -17.78 8.80 -10.84
C GLY A 251 -17.37 9.72 -11.99
N LYS A 252 -17.28 11.05 -11.77
CA LYS A 252 -17.01 12.02 -12.84
C LYS A 252 -15.54 12.32 -13.08
N ASP A 253 -14.71 12.32 -12.05
CA ASP A 253 -13.29 12.64 -12.12
C ASP A 253 -12.44 11.43 -11.78
N VAL A 254 -11.30 11.31 -12.45
CA VAL A 254 -10.31 10.26 -12.22
C VAL A 254 -8.95 10.91 -12.14
N TYR A 255 -8.25 10.67 -11.03
CA TYR A 255 -6.85 11.04 -10.88
C TYR A 255 -6.00 9.79 -11.00
N MET A 256 -5.03 9.82 -11.89
CA MET A 256 -4.25 8.66 -12.28
C MET A 256 -2.78 9.00 -12.23
N GLU A 257 -1.95 8.07 -11.74
CA GLU A 257 -0.51 8.21 -11.83
C GLU A 257 -0.05 8.40 -13.28
N GLY A 258 1.01 9.20 -13.45
CA GLY A 258 1.65 9.37 -14.73
C GLY A 258 3.16 9.48 -14.60
N SER A 259 3.84 9.33 -15.73
CA SER A 259 5.28 9.47 -15.84
C SER A 259 5.60 10.61 -16.79
N GLU A 260 6.27 11.64 -16.27
CA GLU A 260 6.84 12.72 -17.07
C GLU A 260 8.15 12.21 -17.68
N TRP A 261 8.17 11.99 -19.00
CA TRP A 261 9.28 11.33 -19.68
C TRP A 261 10.30 12.31 -20.28
N TYR A 262 11.58 11.97 -20.15
CA TYR A 262 12.72 12.66 -20.75
C TYR A 262 13.73 11.62 -21.30
N PRO A 263 14.62 12.00 -22.24
CA PRO A 263 15.66 11.10 -22.76
C PRO A 263 16.56 10.48 -21.69
N ASN A 264 16.79 11.19 -20.59
CA ASN A 264 17.74 10.80 -19.53
C ASN A 264 17.04 10.31 -18.26
N GLY A 265 15.73 10.03 -18.31
CA GLY A 265 14.97 9.50 -17.17
C GLY A 265 13.52 9.99 -17.11
N SER A 266 12.83 9.64 -16.04
CA SER A 266 11.44 10.06 -15.79
C SER A 266 11.28 10.76 -14.45
N ARG A 267 10.19 11.51 -14.29
CA ARG A 267 9.77 12.14 -13.03
C ARG A 267 8.31 11.80 -12.74
N GLY A 268 7.96 11.81 -11.46
CA GLY A 268 6.57 11.62 -11.04
C GLY A 268 5.65 12.71 -11.60
N ALA A 269 4.53 12.27 -12.17
CA ALA A 269 3.43 13.11 -12.62
C ALA A 269 2.10 12.43 -12.25
N PHE A 270 1.00 13.15 -12.42
CA PHE A 270 -0.32 12.54 -12.40
C PHE A 270 -1.26 13.30 -13.32
N MET A 271 -2.34 12.66 -13.73
CA MET A 271 -3.27 13.17 -14.73
C MET A 271 -4.67 13.16 -14.15
N HIS A 272 -5.43 14.22 -14.44
CA HIS A 272 -6.84 14.35 -14.11
C HIS A 272 -7.66 14.17 -15.40
N TYR A 273 -8.54 13.19 -15.38
CA TYR A 273 -9.49 12.89 -16.44
C TYR A 273 -10.92 13.11 -15.95
N ARG A 274 -11.82 13.39 -16.89
CA ARG A 274 -13.26 13.22 -16.71
C ARG A 274 -13.68 11.85 -17.23
N TRP A 275 -14.48 11.13 -16.46
CA TRP A 275 -15.14 9.91 -16.89
C TRP A 275 -16.56 10.22 -17.34
N ILE A 276 -16.80 10.10 -18.64
CA ILE A 276 -18.09 10.43 -19.28
C ILE A 276 -18.46 9.27 -20.19
N ASN A 277 -19.58 8.60 -19.91
CA ASN A 277 -20.17 7.56 -20.76
C ASN A 277 -19.19 6.44 -21.16
N GLY A 278 -18.36 5.96 -20.24
CA GLY A 278 -17.40 4.89 -20.55
C GLY A 278 -16.09 5.35 -21.17
N LYS A 279 -15.86 6.66 -21.29
CA LYS A 279 -14.65 7.26 -21.87
C LYS A 279 -13.95 8.21 -20.89
N LEU A 280 -12.63 8.07 -20.78
CA LEU A 280 -11.75 9.03 -20.11
C LEU A 280 -11.45 10.20 -21.05
N THR A 281 -11.63 11.42 -20.58
CA THR A 281 -11.28 12.66 -21.30
C THR A 281 -10.29 13.45 -20.48
N LEU A 282 -9.05 13.58 -20.95
CA LEU A 282 -8.01 14.30 -20.24
C LEU A 282 -8.41 15.76 -20.00
N GLN A 283 -8.34 16.20 -18.74
CA GLN A 283 -8.57 17.59 -18.35
C GLN A 283 -7.25 18.31 -18.11
N LYS A 284 -6.32 17.67 -17.38
CA LYS A 284 -5.07 18.29 -16.97
C LYS A 284 -4.01 17.25 -16.64
N ALA A 285 -2.78 17.50 -17.08
CA ALA A 285 -1.60 16.82 -16.54
C ALA A 285 -0.93 17.70 -15.48
N TYR A 286 -0.56 17.09 -14.36
CA TYR A 286 0.20 17.68 -13.27
C TYR A 286 1.63 17.15 -13.35
N TYR A 287 2.53 17.99 -13.86
CA TYR A 287 3.94 17.69 -14.12
C TYR A 287 4.83 18.74 -13.44
N LYS A 288 6.16 18.56 -13.43
CA LYS A 288 7.09 19.38 -12.61
C LYS A 288 6.72 19.36 -11.13
N LEU A 289 6.26 18.21 -10.65
CA LEU A 289 5.88 18.04 -9.24
C LEU A 289 7.06 18.18 -8.27
N PRO A 290 8.30 17.72 -8.58
CA PRO A 290 9.43 17.88 -7.66
C PRO A 290 9.74 19.34 -7.30
N PRO A 291 9.95 20.26 -8.26
CA PRO A 291 10.25 21.66 -7.92
C PRO A 291 9.05 22.40 -7.31
N THR A 292 7.82 21.96 -7.59
CA THR A 292 6.61 22.68 -7.16
C THR A 292 6.10 22.23 -5.79
N PHE A 293 6.14 20.91 -5.52
CA PHE A 293 5.50 20.29 -4.36
C PHE A 293 6.41 19.31 -3.61
N GLN A 294 7.65 19.11 -4.06
CA GLN A 294 8.57 18.08 -3.57
C GLN A 294 8.00 16.66 -3.67
N ILE A 295 7.18 16.42 -4.69
CA ILE A 295 6.65 15.09 -5.03
C ILE A 295 7.60 14.51 -6.08
N GLU A 296 8.38 13.51 -5.69
CA GLU A 296 9.36 12.85 -6.57
C GLU A 296 8.95 11.43 -6.93
N THR A 297 8.96 10.53 -5.96
CA THR A 297 8.61 9.11 -6.15
C THR A 297 7.21 8.86 -5.61
N MET A 298 6.21 8.88 -6.48
CA MET A 298 4.85 8.55 -6.09
C MET A 298 4.75 7.06 -5.68
N LYS A 299 3.90 6.81 -4.69
CA LYS A 299 3.61 5.48 -4.14
C LYS A 299 2.13 5.17 -4.14
N ASN A 300 1.31 6.21 -4.10
CA ASN A 300 -0.13 6.06 -4.24
C ASN A 300 -0.82 7.41 -4.44
N ILE A 301 -2.04 7.33 -4.95
CA ILE A 301 -2.96 8.45 -5.05
C ILE A 301 -4.32 8.00 -4.49
N TYR A 302 -4.86 8.78 -3.56
CA TYR A 302 -6.17 8.51 -2.96
C TYR A 302 -7.04 9.74 -3.05
N LEU A 303 -8.32 9.52 -3.28
CA LEU A 303 -9.34 10.52 -3.04
C LEU A 303 -10.17 10.07 -1.85
N ASP A 304 -10.52 10.99 -0.96
CA ASP A 304 -11.38 10.65 0.16
C ASP A 304 -12.79 10.23 -0.31
N GLY A 305 -13.55 9.58 0.57
CA GLY A 305 -14.87 9.06 0.22
C GLY A 305 -15.91 10.13 -0.08
N SER A 306 -15.63 11.41 0.20
CA SER A 306 -16.47 12.55 -0.22
C SER A 306 -16.09 13.12 -1.58
N GLY A 307 -14.89 12.81 -2.06
CA GLY A 307 -14.32 13.42 -3.25
C GLY A 307 -13.82 14.85 -3.01
N GLY A 308 -13.66 15.27 -1.77
CA GLY A 308 -13.31 16.64 -1.39
C GLY A 308 -11.80 16.89 -1.39
N TYR A 309 -11.01 15.87 -1.01
CA TYR A 309 -9.55 15.96 -0.92
C TYR A 309 -8.86 14.79 -1.60
N LEU A 310 -7.75 15.11 -2.24
CA LEU A 310 -6.82 14.17 -2.85
C LEU A 310 -5.55 14.10 -2.02
N TYR A 311 -5.07 12.89 -1.78
CA TYR A 311 -3.88 12.56 -1.02
C TYR A 311 -2.89 11.84 -1.94
N ILE A 312 -1.69 12.38 -2.09
CA ILE A 312 -0.59 11.75 -2.81
C ILE A 312 0.43 11.28 -1.78
N LEU A 313 0.79 10.01 -1.86
CA LEU A 313 1.80 9.38 -1.01
C LEU A 313 3.10 9.25 -1.79
N THR A 314 4.23 9.56 -1.17
CA THR A 314 5.55 9.53 -1.81
C THR A 314 6.57 8.74 -0.98
N GLY A 315 7.62 8.24 -1.63
CA GLY A 315 8.68 7.45 -1.00
C GLY A 315 10.09 8.09 -1.07
N GLY A 316 11.08 7.31 -0.63
CA GLY A 316 12.50 7.70 -0.72
C GLY A 316 12.84 8.92 0.14
N GLU A 317 13.76 9.76 -0.35
CA GLU A 317 14.15 10.99 0.35
C GLU A 317 13.06 12.06 0.38
N ALA A 318 12.12 12.00 -0.57
CA ALA A 318 10.93 12.85 -0.62
C ALA A 318 9.71 12.21 0.08
N SER A 319 9.91 11.19 0.94
CA SER A 319 8.82 10.47 1.61
C SER A 319 7.84 11.42 2.28
N GLY A 320 6.56 11.30 1.95
CA GLY A 320 5.57 12.28 2.38
C GLY A 320 4.12 11.96 2.04
N VAL A 321 3.26 12.81 2.57
CA VAL A 321 1.82 12.87 2.32
C VAL A 321 1.48 14.27 1.85
N HIS A 322 0.94 14.40 0.66
CA HIS A 322 0.62 15.67 0.02
C HIS A 322 -0.89 15.77 -0.19
N VAL A 323 -1.51 16.85 0.30
CA VAL A 323 -2.95 17.02 0.35
C VAL A 323 -3.37 18.16 -0.57
N PHE A 324 -4.36 17.89 -1.40
CA PHE A 324 -4.97 18.84 -2.31
C PHE A 324 -6.48 18.88 -2.07
N LYS A 325 -7.08 20.05 -2.18
CA LYS A 325 -8.54 20.24 -2.18
C LYS A 325 -9.04 20.18 -3.61
N ARG A 326 -10.04 19.34 -3.87
CA ARG A 326 -10.71 19.24 -5.16
C ARG A 326 -11.87 20.23 -5.22
N ASN A 327 -12.00 20.95 -6.33
CA ASN A 327 -13.22 21.64 -6.68
C ASN A 327 -14.24 20.63 -7.23
N GLU A 328 -15.40 20.51 -6.58
CA GLU A 328 -16.39 19.45 -6.88
C GLU A 328 -16.96 19.53 -8.31
N ASP A 329 -17.04 20.73 -8.89
CA ASP A 329 -17.62 20.94 -10.22
C ASP A 329 -16.63 20.65 -11.36
N THR A 330 -15.40 21.12 -11.19
CA THR A 330 -14.37 21.13 -12.24
C THR A 330 -13.35 20.01 -12.11
N GLY A 331 -13.20 19.42 -10.91
CA GLY A 331 -12.09 18.53 -10.58
C GLY A 331 -10.74 19.25 -10.45
N ALA A 332 -10.70 20.58 -10.50
CA ALA A 332 -9.46 21.30 -10.33
C ALA A 332 -8.93 21.15 -8.89
N LEU A 333 -7.64 20.83 -8.76
CA LEU A 333 -6.95 20.70 -7.48
C LEU A 333 -6.29 22.01 -7.03
N THR A 334 -6.46 22.33 -5.75
CA THR A 334 -5.72 23.39 -5.05
C THR A 334 -4.84 22.76 -3.98
N PHE A 335 -3.55 23.09 -3.96
CA PHE A 335 -2.63 22.58 -2.94
C PHE A 335 -3.04 23.06 -1.53
N VAL A 336 -3.07 22.14 -0.57
CA VAL A 336 -3.41 22.43 0.83
C VAL A 336 -2.15 22.37 1.69
N LYS A 337 -1.52 21.20 1.77
CA LYS A 337 -0.40 20.97 2.71
C LYS A 337 0.38 19.71 2.34
N SER A 338 1.66 19.68 2.70
CA SER A 338 2.49 18.48 2.63
C SER A 338 3.10 18.16 4.00
N PHE A 339 3.20 16.88 4.32
CA PHE A 339 3.91 16.33 5.47
C PHE A 339 4.99 15.39 4.94
N PHE A 340 6.27 15.73 5.06
CA PHE A 340 7.33 14.89 4.51
C PHE A 340 8.58 14.87 5.37
N LYS A 341 9.37 13.80 5.23
CA LYS A 341 10.53 13.43 6.05
C LYS A 341 11.50 14.58 6.28
N LYS A 342 11.82 15.35 5.23
CA LYS A 342 12.78 16.47 5.27
C LYS A 342 12.37 17.61 6.21
N ASN A 343 11.08 17.74 6.55
CA ASN A 343 10.58 18.76 7.49
C ASN A 343 10.59 18.29 8.95
N ASN A 344 11.61 17.54 9.38
CA ASN A 344 11.73 16.99 10.73
C ASN A 344 10.53 16.10 11.15
N LEU A 345 9.94 15.38 10.19
CA LEU A 345 8.91 14.36 10.42
C LEU A 345 9.50 12.97 10.13
N PRO A 346 10.52 12.50 10.87
CA PRO A 346 11.32 11.33 10.51
C PRO A 346 10.53 10.02 10.53
N ARG A 347 9.33 10.01 11.12
CA ARG A 347 8.44 8.84 11.18
C ARG A 347 7.64 8.63 9.89
N ILE A 348 7.63 9.61 8.98
CA ILE A 348 6.97 9.50 7.67
C ILE A 348 8.00 8.98 6.66
N VAL A 349 8.11 7.66 6.56
CA VAL A 349 9.03 7.00 5.63
C VAL A 349 8.26 6.00 4.77
N THR A 350 8.20 6.30 3.48
CA THR A 350 7.40 5.59 2.47
C THR A 350 5.96 5.30 2.94
N PRO A 351 5.13 6.34 3.15
CA PRO A 351 3.68 6.18 3.14
C PRO A 351 3.21 5.35 1.93
N TYR A 352 2.36 4.35 2.17
CA TYR A 352 2.03 3.37 1.13
C TYR A 352 0.52 3.17 0.93
N ARG A 353 -0.26 3.04 2.01
CA ARG A 353 -1.73 2.93 1.94
C ARG A 353 -2.39 3.95 2.86
N ALA A 354 -3.57 4.41 2.46
CA ALA A 354 -4.41 5.30 3.26
C ALA A 354 -5.81 4.68 3.39
N SER A 355 -6.36 4.74 4.61
CA SER A 355 -7.75 4.41 4.90
C SER A 355 -8.45 5.61 5.53
N PHE A 356 -9.73 5.82 5.20
CA PHE A 356 -10.49 7.01 5.58
C PHE A 356 -11.62 6.67 6.54
N SER A 357 -11.84 7.50 7.55
CA SER A 357 -13.06 7.41 8.38
C SER A 357 -14.31 7.72 7.52
N PRO A 358 -15.51 7.23 7.88
CA PRO A 358 -16.73 7.49 7.11
C PRO A 358 -17.09 8.98 6.95
N ASP A 359 -16.67 9.82 7.90
CA ASP A 359 -16.81 11.28 7.85
C ASP A 359 -15.70 11.98 7.05
N ASN A 360 -14.70 11.24 6.59
CA ASN A 360 -13.46 11.69 5.95
C ASN A 360 -12.67 12.76 6.72
N GLN A 361 -12.95 12.93 8.02
CA GLN A 361 -12.21 13.85 8.87
C GLN A 361 -10.93 13.24 9.40
N HIS A 362 -10.75 11.92 9.29
CA HIS A 362 -9.56 11.21 9.74
C HIS A 362 -9.02 10.28 8.66
N VAL A 363 -7.70 10.29 8.50
CA VAL A 363 -6.98 9.45 7.53
C VAL A 363 -5.90 8.68 8.25
N TYR A 364 -5.87 7.36 8.06
CA TYR A 364 -4.92 6.45 8.65
C TYR A 364 -3.97 5.96 7.57
N ILE A 365 -2.70 6.34 7.66
CA ILE A 365 -1.73 6.14 6.59
C ILE A 365 -0.64 5.19 7.08
N SER A 366 -0.45 4.07 6.38
CA SER A 366 0.63 3.14 6.67
C SER A 366 1.97 3.69 6.17
N SER A 367 2.92 3.89 7.09
CA SER A 367 4.30 4.22 6.77
C SER A 367 5.11 2.93 6.73
N PHE A 368 5.33 2.39 5.53
CA PHE A 368 5.88 1.05 5.35
C PHE A 368 7.28 0.92 5.99
N PHE A 369 8.25 1.72 5.56
CA PHE A 369 9.60 1.69 6.16
C PHE A 369 9.70 2.46 7.48
N GLY A 370 8.78 3.39 7.73
CA GLY A 370 8.71 4.11 9.01
C GLY A 370 8.19 3.23 10.14
N GLY A 371 7.55 2.11 9.81
CA GLY A 371 7.05 1.12 10.74
C GLY A 371 5.97 1.68 11.67
N ASN A 372 5.00 2.42 11.16
CA ASN A 372 3.92 3.00 11.97
C ASN A 372 2.68 3.32 11.11
N ILE A 373 1.55 3.61 11.77
CA ILE A 373 0.38 4.25 11.16
C ILE A 373 0.33 5.70 11.61
N ILE A 374 0.24 6.60 10.64
CA ILE A 374 0.07 8.04 10.84
C ILE A 374 -1.42 8.34 10.87
N THR A 375 -1.90 9.01 11.91
CA THR A 375 -3.28 9.53 11.95
C THR A 375 -3.28 11.00 11.58
N LEU A 376 -3.88 11.35 10.45
CA LEU A 376 -4.15 12.72 10.05
C LEU A 376 -5.59 13.10 10.40
N GLU A 377 -5.79 14.33 10.85
CA GLU A 377 -7.09 14.99 10.92
C GLU A 377 -7.20 15.98 9.76
N ASN A 378 -8.33 15.96 9.06
CA ASN A 378 -8.73 16.94 8.06
C ASN A 378 -10.12 17.49 8.45
N LYS A 379 -10.15 18.64 9.13
CA LYS A 379 -11.40 19.26 9.60
C LYS A 379 -12.34 19.70 8.47
N GLY A 380 -11.83 19.78 7.24
CA GLY A 380 -12.64 20.08 6.06
C GLY A 380 -13.24 18.85 5.38
N GLY A 381 -12.94 17.63 5.86
CA GLY A 381 -13.50 16.39 5.37
C GLY A 381 -15.02 16.37 5.54
N LYS A 382 -15.72 15.84 4.53
CA LYS A 382 -17.18 15.68 4.54
C LYS A 382 -17.51 14.18 4.58
N PRO A 383 -18.67 13.78 5.11
CA PRO A 383 -19.12 12.41 4.96
C PRO A 383 -19.23 11.98 3.50
N SER A 384 -18.90 10.72 3.24
CA SER A 384 -19.12 10.12 1.92
C SER A 384 -20.60 10.21 1.53
N PRO A 385 -20.95 10.43 0.24
CA PRO A 385 -22.32 10.33 -0.22
C PRO A 385 -22.91 8.98 0.20
N LYS A 386 -24.16 8.96 0.66
CA LYS A 386 -24.83 7.69 1.00
C LYS A 386 -24.81 6.82 -0.25
N LYS A 387 -24.13 5.67 -0.19
CA LYS A 387 -24.21 4.65 -1.24
C LYS A 387 -25.70 4.34 -1.44
N SER A 388 -26.23 4.61 -2.63
CA SER A 388 -27.52 4.03 -3.00
C SER A 388 -27.38 2.53 -2.85
N LYS A 389 -28.19 1.90 -1.99
CA LYS A 389 -28.25 0.44 -1.96
C LYS A 389 -28.42 -0.03 -3.41
N PRO A 390 -27.64 -1.01 -3.89
CA PRO A 390 -27.87 -1.57 -5.21
C PRO A 390 -29.35 -1.90 -5.32
N ASN A 391 -29.99 -1.43 -6.40
CA ASN A 391 -31.41 -1.64 -6.65
C ASN A 391 -31.65 -3.16 -6.65
N ASN A 392 -32.24 -3.70 -5.58
CA ASN A 392 -32.65 -5.09 -5.45
C ASN A 392 -33.90 -5.38 -6.30
N ASN A 393 -33.87 -5.05 -7.59
CA ASN A 393 -34.87 -5.49 -8.56
C ASN A 393 -34.48 -6.82 -9.23
N TYR A 394 -33.78 -7.67 -8.49
CA TYR A 394 -33.61 -9.10 -8.80
C TYR A 394 -34.27 -9.91 -7.68
N ASN A 395 -35.60 -9.78 -7.55
CA ASN A 395 -36.40 -10.62 -6.67
C ASN A 395 -37.00 -11.78 -7.48
N GLN A 396 -36.32 -12.92 -7.42
CA GLN A 396 -36.75 -14.32 -7.67
C GLN A 396 -35.43 -15.10 -7.82
N GLU A 397 -34.96 -16.01 -6.96
CA GLU A 397 -35.53 -16.97 -5.99
C GLU A 397 -34.40 -17.39 -4.97
N PRO A 398 -34.45 -18.54 -4.26
CA PRO A 398 -35.28 -18.96 -3.13
C PRO A 398 -34.46 -19.09 -1.81
N LYS A 399 -35.15 -19.07 -0.66
CA LYS A 399 -34.52 -19.17 0.69
C LYS A 399 -34.22 -20.63 1.11
N PRO A 400 -33.02 -20.93 1.66
CA PRO A 400 -32.78 -22.16 2.41
C PRO A 400 -33.13 -22.03 3.90
N VAL A 401 -33.61 -23.15 4.45
CA VAL A 401 -34.17 -23.36 5.80
C VAL A 401 -33.06 -23.43 6.87
N VAL A 402 -33.34 -22.86 8.06
CA VAL A 402 -32.47 -22.84 9.25
C VAL A 402 -32.69 -24.10 10.11
N HIS A 403 -31.61 -24.67 10.67
CA HIS A 403 -31.66 -25.42 11.93
C HIS A 403 -30.51 -25.02 12.88
N HIS A 404 -30.88 -24.71 14.12
CA HIS A 404 -30.00 -24.40 15.26
C HIS A 404 -29.35 -25.66 15.87
N ASN A 405 -28.18 -25.51 16.51
CA ASN A 405 -28.04 -25.84 17.95
C ASN A 405 -26.74 -25.34 18.61
N SER A 406 -26.84 -25.11 19.92
CA SER A 406 -25.89 -24.48 20.85
C SER A 406 -24.90 -25.46 21.50
N GLY A 407 -23.84 -24.95 22.14
CA GLY A 407 -22.99 -25.70 23.07
C GLY A 407 -21.85 -24.88 23.69
N ASN A 408 -21.60 -25.03 24.99
CA ASN A 408 -21.03 -24.04 25.92
C ASN A 408 -19.58 -24.37 26.42
N ASN A 409 -18.94 -23.37 27.07
CA ASN A 409 -18.06 -23.43 28.27
C ASN A 409 -16.49 -23.50 28.25
N SER A 410 -15.89 -22.46 28.91
CA SER A 410 -14.82 -22.38 29.96
C SER A 410 -13.43 -23.02 29.75
N SER A 411 -12.26 -22.56 30.25
CA SER A 411 -11.81 -21.50 31.20
C SER A 411 -10.25 -21.50 31.30
N ASN A 412 -9.66 -20.35 31.66
CA ASN A 412 -8.46 -20.05 32.49
C ASN A 412 -7.19 -20.95 32.51
N ASN A 413 -5.98 -20.38 32.40
CA ASN A 413 -5.19 -19.84 33.54
C ASN A 413 -3.81 -19.26 33.14
N SER A 414 -3.26 -18.46 34.06
CA SER A 414 -2.09 -17.58 34.05
C SER A 414 -0.71 -18.27 34.12
N ASN A 415 0.37 -17.55 33.77
CA ASN A 415 1.45 -17.17 34.72
C ASN A 415 2.58 -16.32 34.10
N ASN A 416 3.21 -15.56 35.00
CA ASN A 416 4.14 -14.44 34.84
C ASN A 416 5.59 -14.91 35.11
N SER A 417 6.60 -14.30 34.48
CA SER A 417 7.93 -14.07 35.11
C SER A 417 8.83 -13.14 34.27
N ASN A 418 9.48 -12.20 34.98
CA ASN A 418 10.53 -11.28 34.53
C ASN A 418 11.93 -11.91 34.70
N ALA A 419 12.90 -11.58 33.84
CA ALA A 419 14.31 -11.27 34.21
C ALA A 419 15.13 -10.81 32.98
N SER A 420 15.99 -9.80 33.16
CA SER A 420 16.94 -9.26 32.18
C SER A 420 18.34 -9.86 32.34
N GLN A 421 19.03 -10.19 31.24
CA GLN A 421 20.41 -9.74 30.91
C GLN A 421 20.93 -10.44 29.63
N THR A 422 21.72 -9.70 28.86
CA THR A 422 22.23 -9.99 27.52
C THR A 422 23.19 -11.17 27.47
N ASP A 423 22.81 -12.21 26.73
CA ASP A 423 23.74 -13.08 25.99
C ASP A 423 22.94 -13.68 24.82
N CYS A 424 23.53 -13.77 23.63
CA CYS A 424 22.82 -14.14 22.42
C CYS A 424 22.12 -15.52 22.59
N GLN A 425 20.80 -15.58 22.42
CA GLN A 425 19.95 -16.72 22.81
C GLN A 425 19.93 -17.88 21.80
N HIS A 426 20.95 -17.98 20.95
CA HIS A 426 21.01 -18.88 19.81
C HIS A 426 22.27 -19.75 19.83
N THR A 427 22.34 -20.75 18.95
CA THR A 427 23.52 -21.60 18.84
C THR A 427 24.67 -20.84 18.18
N GLN A 428 25.86 -20.88 18.80
CA GLN A 428 27.09 -20.29 18.23
C GLN A 428 27.33 -20.82 16.82
N ILE A 429 27.73 -19.93 15.90
CA ILE A 429 28.19 -20.34 14.58
C ILE A 429 29.64 -20.80 14.64
N SER A 430 29.92 -21.99 14.08
CA SER A 430 31.29 -22.50 14.05
C SER A 430 32.12 -21.75 13.00
N THR A 431 33.44 -21.70 13.19
CA THR A 431 34.37 -21.10 12.22
C THR A 431 34.27 -21.76 10.85
N THR A 432 34.03 -23.07 10.80
CA THR A 432 33.85 -23.82 9.54
C THR A 432 32.57 -23.39 8.80
N GLU A 433 31.48 -23.10 9.52
CA GLU A 433 30.26 -22.57 8.91
C GLU A 433 30.46 -21.14 8.39
N ILE A 434 31.18 -20.29 9.12
CA ILE A 434 31.53 -18.95 8.65
C ILE A 434 32.34 -19.02 7.34
N THR A 435 33.34 -19.90 7.26
CA THR A 435 34.13 -20.06 6.03
C THR A 435 33.25 -20.49 4.84
N ARG A 436 32.30 -21.41 5.04
CA ARG A 436 31.36 -21.81 3.96
C ARG A 436 30.44 -20.67 3.54
N ILE A 437 30.00 -19.84 4.48
CA ILE A 437 29.18 -18.66 4.18
C ILE A 437 29.99 -17.66 3.36
N GLU A 438 31.26 -17.43 3.70
CA GLU A 438 32.15 -16.54 2.95
C GLU A 438 32.37 -17.01 1.52
N GLU A 439 32.74 -18.29 1.34
CA GLU A 439 32.93 -18.90 0.02
C GLU A 439 31.66 -18.72 -0.82
N ARG A 440 30.49 -18.98 -0.23
CA ARG A 440 29.23 -18.82 -0.94
C ARG A 440 28.90 -17.37 -1.28
N LEU A 441 29.23 -16.42 -0.40
CA LEU A 441 29.04 -14.99 -0.66
C LEU A 441 29.94 -14.49 -1.80
N MET A 442 31.16 -14.98 -1.91
CA MET A 442 32.09 -14.61 -2.98
C MET A 442 31.64 -15.10 -4.36
N GLU A 443 30.84 -16.17 -4.44
CA GLU A 443 30.28 -16.71 -5.68
C GLU A 443 29.03 -15.98 -6.19
N LEU A 444 28.42 -15.08 -5.39
CA LEU A 444 27.18 -14.40 -5.79
C LEU A 444 27.48 -13.13 -6.59
N ASP A 445 26.85 -13.03 -7.77
CA ASP A 445 27.11 -11.99 -8.78
C ASP A 445 26.61 -10.60 -8.40
N THR A 446 25.57 -10.51 -7.56
CA THR A 446 24.96 -9.22 -7.18
C THR A 446 25.05 -8.95 -5.71
N GLU A 447 25.21 -7.67 -5.36
CA GLU A 447 25.35 -7.24 -3.97
C GLU A 447 24.07 -7.49 -3.14
N GLN A 448 22.90 -7.34 -3.76
CA GLN A 448 21.63 -7.68 -3.12
C GLN A 448 21.53 -9.17 -2.82
N ALA A 449 21.97 -10.05 -3.74
CA ALA A 449 21.97 -11.49 -3.49
C ALA A 449 22.94 -11.88 -2.35
N ARG A 450 24.12 -11.26 -2.28
CA ARG A 450 25.04 -11.42 -1.14
C ARG A 450 24.35 -11.02 0.17
N TYR A 451 23.63 -9.89 0.17
CA TYR A 451 22.98 -9.36 1.37
C TYR A 451 21.85 -10.28 1.84
N ASP A 452 20.94 -10.66 0.94
CA ASP A 452 19.82 -11.55 1.26
C ASP A 452 20.30 -12.92 1.77
N TYR A 453 21.37 -13.47 1.17
CA TYR A 453 21.98 -14.71 1.63
C TYR A 453 22.63 -14.56 3.01
N ALA A 454 23.41 -13.49 3.23
CA ALA A 454 24.09 -13.25 4.49
C ALA A 454 23.10 -13.12 5.66
N LEU A 455 22.02 -12.34 5.49
CA LEU A 455 20.98 -12.20 6.51
C LEU A 455 20.39 -13.56 6.88
N LYS A 456 20.02 -14.36 5.88
CA LYS A 456 19.44 -15.68 6.09
C LYS A 456 20.42 -16.66 6.74
N ALA A 457 21.69 -16.61 6.36
CA ALA A 457 22.71 -17.55 6.81
C ALA A 457 23.09 -17.35 8.30
N VAL A 458 23.04 -16.10 8.78
CA VAL A 458 23.42 -15.77 10.17
C VAL A 458 22.22 -15.56 11.10
N GLN A 459 21.00 -15.52 10.56
CA GLN A 459 19.78 -15.40 11.36
C GLN A 459 19.67 -16.54 12.38
N ASN A 460 19.35 -16.20 13.62
CA ASN A 460 19.20 -17.13 14.74
C ASN A 460 20.48 -17.96 15.04
N ARG A 461 21.66 -17.39 14.81
CA ARG A 461 22.96 -17.99 15.17
C ARG A 461 23.82 -16.94 15.87
N CYS A 462 24.52 -17.30 16.94
CA CYS A 462 25.37 -16.35 17.64
C CYS A 462 26.73 -16.19 16.94
N LEU A 463 27.11 -14.95 16.66
CA LEU A 463 28.38 -14.59 16.02
C LEU A 463 29.26 -13.82 17.00
N ALA A 464 30.58 -14.02 16.89
CA ALA A 464 31.53 -13.07 17.44
C ALA A 464 31.65 -11.85 16.52
N THR A 465 31.97 -10.69 17.08
CA THR A 465 32.13 -9.42 16.38
C THR A 465 33.13 -9.54 15.23
N LEU A 466 34.23 -10.28 15.42
CA LEU A 466 35.19 -10.52 14.34
C LEU A 466 34.62 -11.37 13.19
N GLN A 467 33.67 -12.26 13.44
CA GLN A 467 32.97 -13.01 12.38
C GLN A 467 32.02 -12.08 11.63
N VAL A 468 31.32 -11.18 12.33
CA VAL A 468 30.50 -10.12 11.70
C VAL A 468 31.37 -9.21 10.84
N LEU A 469 32.53 -8.78 11.34
CA LEU A 469 33.50 -7.98 10.60
C LEU A 469 33.92 -8.69 9.30
N LYS A 470 34.22 -9.99 9.38
CA LYS A 470 34.72 -10.79 8.27
C LYS A 470 33.67 -10.93 7.16
N LEU A 471 32.43 -11.23 7.52
CA LEU A 471 31.31 -11.29 6.57
C LEU A 471 30.98 -9.91 6.00
N ALA A 472 30.97 -8.87 6.83
CA ALA A 472 30.63 -7.52 6.39
C ALA A 472 31.62 -6.96 5.35
N ARG A 473 32.90 -7.36 5.40
CA ARG A 473 33.91 -6.93 4.41
C ARG A 473 33.65 -7.43 2.99
N LEU A 474 32.78 -8.43 2.82
CA LEU A 474 32.42 -8.97 1.50
C LEU A 474 31.39 -8.12 0.76
N PHE A 475 30.80 -7.12 1.40
CA PHE A 475 29.98 -6.11 0.73
C PHE A 475 30.86 -4.97 0.21
N GLU A 476 30.60 -4.52 -1.01
CA GLU A 476 31.38 -3.46 -1.66
C GLU A 476 30.86 -2.08 -1.25
N VAL A 477 29.54 -1.91 -1.12
CA VAL A 477 28.89 -0.66 -0.72
C VAL A 477 28.77 -0.58 0.80
N GLU A 478 29.32 0.50 1.38
CA GLU A 478 29.31 0.73 2.83
C GLU A 478 27.91 0.82 3.43
N TYR A 479 26.91 1.22 2.64
CA TYR A 479 25.52 1.19 3.08
C TYR A 479 25.04 -0.25 3.34
N MET A 480 25.38 -1.21 2.47
CA MET A 480 25.03 -2.62 2.67
C MET A 480 25.79 -3.23 3.85
N ARG A 481 27.06 -2.82 4.06
CA ARG A 481 27.80 -3.15 5.29
C ARG A 481 27.05 -2.67 6.53
N LEU A 482 26.58 -1.42 6.52
CA LEU A 482 25.87 -0.81 7.64
C LEU A 482 24.58 -1.57 7.96
N GLU A 483 23.78 -1.87 6.95
CA GLU A 483 22.52 -2.60 7.14
C GLU A 483 22.76 -4.05 7.61
N PHE A 484 23.82 -4.71 7.12
CA PHE A 484 24.17 -6.06 7.58
C PHE A 484 24.67 -6.04 9.03
N VAL A 485 25.51 -5.08 9.39
CA VAL A 485 26.06 -4.95 10.75
C VAL A 485 24.97 -4.59 11.76
N LYS A 486 24.03 -3.71 11.42
CA LYS A 486 22.85 -3.42 12.26
C LYS A 486 21.99 -4.67 12.50
N PHE A 487 21.84 -5.50 11.47
CA PHE A 487 21.14 -6.77 11.62
C PHE A 487 21.93 -7.74 12.52
N ALA A 488 23.24 -7.88 12.27
CA ALA A 488 24.11 -8.80 12.99
C ALA A 488 24.30 -8.41 14.47
N TYR A 489 24.12 -7.14 14.84
CA TYR A 489 24.14 -6.66 16.23
C TYR A 489 23.27 -7.54 17.15
N TYR A 490 22.04 -7.86 16.73
CA TYR A 490 21.11 -8.66 17.53
C TYR A 490 21.51 -10.13 17.71
N TYR A 491 22.47 -10.59 16.91
CA TYR A 491 22.97 -11.96 16.92
C TYR A 491 24.44 -12.02 17.37
N THR A 492 25.01 -10.92 17.86
CA THR A 492 26.41 -10.88 18.28
C THR A 492 26.54 -11.17 19.76
N SER A 493 27.42 -12.11 20.12
CA SER A 493 27.62 -12.57 21.50
C SER A 493 28.54 -11.65 22.30
N ASP A 494 29.54 -11.02 21.68
CA ASP A 494 30.54 -10.15 22.35
C ASP A 494 30.33 -8.67 22.01
N LEU A 495 29.15 -8.14 22.34
CA LEU A 495 28.74 -6.76 22.01
C LEU A 495 29.71 -5.68 22.52
N ASP A 496 30.45 -5.94 23.60
CA ASP A 496 31.48 -5.05 24.12
C ASP A 496 32.58 -4.76 23.09
N ASN A 497 32.78 -5.65 22.12
CA ASN A 497 33.74 -5.47 21.02
C ASN A 497 33.10 -4.86 19.76
N PHE A 498 31.78 -4.70 19.70
CA PHE A 498 31.06 -4.36 18.47
C PHE A 498 31.49 -3.00 17.90
N TYR A 499 31.99 -2.10 18.73
CA TYR A 499 32.57 -0.81 18.31
C TYR A 499 33.72 -0.97 17.30
N LEU A 500 34.43 -2.10 17.27
CA LEU A 500 35.51 -2.39 16.32
C LEU A 500 35.04 -2.40 14.86
N LEU A 501 33.73 -2.59 14.62
CA LEU A 501 33.13 -2.57 13.28
C LEU A 501 33.07 -1.15 12.68
N ASP A 502 33.39 -0.10 13.45
CA ASP A 502 33.67 1.27 12.95
C ASP A 502 34.60 1.24 11.73
N THR A 503 35.59 0.34 11.76
CA THR A 503 36.63 0.20 10.73
C THR A 503 36.09 -0.22 9.36
N LEU A 504 34.83 -0.65 9.26
CA LEU A 504 34.18 -1.00 8.00
C LEU A 504 33.76 0.22 7.16
N PHE A 505 33.76 1.41 7.78
CA PHE A 505 33.22 2.63 7.20
C PHE A 505 34.31 3.68 7.03
N THR A 506 34.47 4.15 5.79
CA THR A 506 35.28 5.31 5.45
C THR A 506 34.42 6.57 5.35
N ASN A 507 33.10 6.43 5.13
CA ASN A 507 32.16 7.54 5.12
C ASN A 507 31.76 7.96 6.54
N ASP A 508 32.09 9.20 6.93
CA ASP A 508 31.80 9.74 8.27
C ASP A 508 30.32 9.70 8.66
N ARG A 509 29.39 9.89 7.70
CA ARG A 509 27.96 9.83 7.98
C ARG A 509 27.50 8.41 8.28
N LEU A 510 28.00 7.41 7.55
CA LEU A 510 27.68 6.01 7.80
C LEU A 510 28.36 5.51 9.08
N LYS A 511 29.59 5.96 9.37
CA LYS A 511 30.27 5.72 10.64
C LYS A 511 29.50 6.31 11.83
N GLN A 512 28.97 7.51 11.71
CA GLN A 512 28.09 8.10 12.73
C GLN A 512 26.76 7.36 12.84
N ALA A 513 26.15 6.95 11.72
CA ALA A 513 24.92 6.16 11.72
C ALA A 513 25.12 4.78 12.37
N PHE A 514 26.28 4.17 12.19
CA PHE A 514 26.69 2.94 12.87
C PHE A 514 26.81 3.16 14.38
N LYS A 515 27.57 4.19 14.81
CA LYS A 515 27.74 4.52 16.24
C LYS A 515 26.40 4.76 16.93
N LYS A 516 25.52 5.55 16.29
CA LYS A 516 24.18 5.82 16.79
C LYS A 516 23.26 4.60 16.82
N SER A 517 23.54 3.55 16.04
CA SER A 517 22.73 2.32 16.07
C SER A 517 23.09 1.39 17.23
N MET A 518 24.17 1.66 17.95
CA MET A 518 24.61 0.91 19.15
C MET A 518 24.25 1.61 20.47
N GLU A 519 23.77 2.86 20.41
CA GLU A 519 23.22 3.65 21.53
C GLU A 519 21.72 3.37 21.69
#